data_AF-A0A924F2L5-F1
#
_entry.id   AF-A0A924F2L5-F1
#
_cell.length_a   1.000
_cell.length_b   1.000
_cell.length_c   1.000
_cell.angle_alpha   90.00
_cell.angle_beta   90.00
_cell.angle_gamma   90.00
#
_symmetry.space_group_name_H-M   'P 1'
#
loop_
_entity.id
_entity.type
_entity.pdbx_description
1 polymer ?
#
loop_
_entity_poly.entity_id
_entity_poly.type
_entity_poly.pdbx_seq_one_letter_code
_entity_poly.pdbx_strand_id
1 'polypeptide(L)'
;MDRAEHREFTITNFRTEGGVTLPSVKVVYGTYGRPNAKRDNVVLLPSHYMANHHGYEWLIGPGLALDTTKLFLVATELFGNGASSSPSNTPEPYHGPAVSGDDDS
;
A
#
# COMPACT_ATOMS: atom_id res chain seq x y z
N MET A 1 6.01 -0.63 19.77
CA MET A 1 5.66 -1.07 18.41
C MET A 1 6.45 -0.22 17.44
N ASP A 2 7.08 -0.84 16.45
CA ASP A 2 7.80 -0.09 15.42
C ASP A 2 6.81 0.68 14.57
N ARG A 3 7.07 1.96 14.33
CA ARG A 3 6.22 2.82 13.52
C ARG A 3 6.73 2.81 12.08
N ALA A 4 5.81 2.65 11.12
CA ALA A 4 6.14 2.71 9.71
C ALA A 4 6.69 4.09 9.33
N GLU A 5 7.76 4.12 8.55
CA GLU A 5 8.14 5.31 7.79
C GLU A 5 7.29 5.37 6.52
N HIS A 6 6.50 6.43 6.38
CA HIS A 6 5.58 6.63 5.26
C HIS A 6 6.33 7.19 4.05
N ARG A 7 6.10 6.60 2.88
CA ARG A 7 6.76 6.93 1.62
C ARG A 7 5.76 6.94 0.48
N GLU A 8 6.10 7.70 -0.55
CA GLU A 8 5.33 7.82 -1.77
C GLU A 8 6.23 7.50 -2.97
N PHE A 9 5.70 6.78 -3.94
CA PHE A 9 6.33 6.52 -5.22
C PHE A 9 5.39 6.92 -6.35
N THR A 10 5.83 7.83 -7.22
CA THR A 10 5.05 8.28 -8.37
C THR A 10 5.58 7.63 -9.64
N ILE A 11 4.68 7.04 -10.42
CA ILE A 11 4.93 6.46 -11.73
C ILE A 11 4.26 7.34 -12.77
N THR A 12 5.02 7.86 -13.73
CA THR A 12 4.46 8.63 -14.85
C THR A 12 4.23 7.74 -16.06
N ASN A 13 3.22 8.08 -16.87
CA ASN A 13 2.86 7.33 -18.09
C ASN A 13 2.68 5.82 -17.86
N PHE A 14 1.98 5.45 -16.79
CA PHE A 14 1.73 4.04 -16.45
C PHE A 14 0.70 3.44 -17.40
N ARG A 15 1.11 2.47 -18.21
CA ARG A 15 0.20 1.72 -19.08
C ARG A 15 -0.45 0.58 -18.32
N THR A 16 -1.77 0.65 -18.18
CA THR A 16 -2.60 -0.41 -17.59
C THR A 16 -2.65 -1.62 -18.53
N GLU A 17 -2.98 -2.79 -17.98
CA GLU A 17 -3.18 -4.02 -18.78
C GLU A 17 -4.31 -3.87 -19.81
N GLY A 18 -5.31 -3.03 -19.52
CA GLY A 18 -6.39 -2.66 -20.45
C GLY A 18 -5.97 -1.71 -21.57
N GLY A 19 -4.70 -1.30 -21.63
CA GLY A 19 -4.13 -0.49 -22.71
C GLY A 19 -4.22 1.03 -22.54
N VAL A 20 -4.96 1.52 -21.53
CA VAL A 20 -5.01 2.95 -21.17
C VAL A 20 -3.71 3.36 -20.47
N THR A 21 -3.19 4.54 -20.81
CA THR A 21 -2.03 5.15 -20.14
C THR A 21 -2.49 6.21 -19.17
N LEU A 22 -2.17 6.04 -17.89
CA LEU A 22 -2.38 7.04 -16.86
C LEU A 22 -1.17 7.98 -16.80
N PRO A 23 -1.36 9.30 -16.84
CA PRO A 23 -0.24 10.25 -16.87
C PRO A 23 0.58 10.22 -15.57
N SER A 24 -0.06 9.91 -14.44
CA SER A 24 0.57 9.80 -13.13
C SER A 24 -0.20 8.84 -12.24
N VAL A 25 0.52 7.91 -11.60
CA VAL A 25 0.00 6.96 -10.60
C VAL A 25 0.84 7.10 -9.35
N LYS A 26 0.16 7.21 -8.20
CA LYS A 26 0.80 7.34 -6.89
C LYS A 26 0.63 6.05 -6.10
N VAL A 27 1.74 5.48 -5.64
CA VAL A 27 1.77 4.35 -4.71
C VAL A 27 2.26 4.85 -3.36
N VAL A 28 1.40 4.73 -2.36
CA VAL A 28 1.71 5.07 -0.98
C VAL A 28 2.02 3.78 -0.22
N TYR A 29 3.09 3.79 0.58
CA TYR A 29 3.54 2.61 1.32
C TYR A 29 4.27 2.97 2.61
N GLY A 30 4.23 2.07 3.58
CA GLY A 30 5.00 2.11 4.81
C GLY A 30 6.21 1.18 4.74
N THR A 31 7.29 1.56 5.42
CA THR A 31 8.49 0.71 5.56
C THR A 31 8.86 0.47 7.02
N TYR A 32 9.36 -0.73 7.31
CA TYR A 32 9.87 -1.13 8.63
C TYR A 32 11.23 -1.80 8.50
N GLY A 33 12.12 -1.57 9.47
CA GLY A 33 13.49 -2.10 9.43
C GLY A 33 14.34 -1.43 8.35
N ARG A 34 15.39 -2.13 7.87
CA ARG A 34 16.28 -1.64 6.81
C ARG A 34 16.75 -2.78 5.89
N PRO A 35 16.91 -2.53 4.58
CA PRO A 35 17.49 -3.52 3.69
C PRO A 35 18.95 -3.77 4.07
N ASN A 36 19.36 -5.03 4.06
CA ASN A 36 20.76 -5.38 4.27
C ASN A 36 21.59 -5.14 2.99
N ALA A 37 22.92 -5.30 3.07
CA ALA A 37 23.82 -5.05 1.95
C ALA A 37 23.52 -5.93 0.71
N LYS A 38 23.01 -7.15 0.92
CA LYS A 38 22.65 -8.09 -0.16
C LYS A 38 21.24 -7.87 -0.72
N ARG A 39 20.41 -7.09 -0.02
CA ARG A 39 18.98 -6.86 -0.30
C ARG A 39 18.15 -8.14 -0.40
N ASP A 40 18.55 -9.19 0.30
CA ASP A 40 17.86 -10.48 0.33
C ASP A 40 16.87 -10.61 1.52
N ASN A 41 16.74 -9.56 2.34
CA ASN A 41 15.82 -9.50 3.47
C ASN A 41 14.56 -8.65 3.21
N VAL A 42 14.24 -8.35 1.96
CA VAL A 42 13.12 -7.49 1.59
C VAL A 42 11.85 -8.31 1.40
N VAL A 43 10.78 -7.94 2.10
CA VAL A 43 9.47 -8.61 2.02
C VAL A 43 8.40 -7.59 1.68
N LEU A 44 7.66 -7.85 0.60
CA LEU A 44 6.50 -7.05 0.19
C LEU A 44 5.24 -7.58 0.86
N LEU A 45 4.52 -6.71 1.56
CA LEU A 45 3.20 -6.98 2.14
C LEU A 45 2.16 -6.23 1.29
N PRO A 46 1.47 -6.91 0.35
CA PRO A 46 0.40 -6.30 -0.42
C PRO A 46 -0.78 -5.94 0.51
N SER A 47 -1.56 -4.93 0.11
CA SER A 47 -2.76 -4.53 0.85
C SER A 47 -3.81 -5.64 0.91
N HIS A 48 -4.42 -5.83 2.08
CA HIS A 48 -5.48 -6.82 2.29
C HIS A 48 -6.85 -6.12 2.33
N TYR A 49 -7.68 -6.31 1.29
CA TYR A 49 -9.10 -5.96 1.35
C TYR A 49 -9.75 -6.81 2.46
N MET A 50 -10.47 -6.19 3.42
CA MET A 50 -11.13 -6.82 4.59
C MET A 50 -10.30 -7.01 5.89
N ALA A 51 -9.11 -6.43 6.03
CA ALA A 51 -8.49 -6.35 7.36
C ALA A 51 -9.01 -5.11 8.10
N ASN A 52 -9.70 -5.32 9.22
CA ASN A 52 -9.92 -4.29 10.25
C ASN A 52 -8.57 -3.71 10.72
N HIS A 53 -8.63 -2.51 11.32
CA HIS A 53 -7.54 -1.55 11.60
C HIS A 53 -6.35 -2.03 12.49
N HIS A 54 -6.04 -3.33 12.50
CA HIS A 54 -4.89 -3.97 13.17
C HIS A 54 -4.31 -5.16 12.38
N GLY A 55 -4.63 -5.32 11.09
CA GLY A 55 -4.47 -6.57 10.32
C GLY A 55 -3.11 -7.29 10.40
N TYR A 56 -1.99 -6.57 10.44
CA TYR A 56 -0.64 -7.14 10.52
C TYR A 56 0.17 -6.68 11.74
N GLU A 57 -0.31 -5.73 12.55
CA GLU A 57 0.49 -5.16 13.63
C GLU A 57 0.91 -6.20 14.67
N TRP A 58 0.05 -7.20 14.91
CA TRP A 58 0.34 -8.32 15.82
C TRP A 58 1.41 -9.29 15.28
N LEU A 59 1.72 -9.24 13.99
CA LEU A 59 2.77 -10.04 13.36
C LEU A 59 4.11 -9.30 13.26
N ILE A 60 4.10 -7.96 13.34
CA ILE A 60 5.24 -7.10 13.01
C ILE A 60 5.94 -6.60 14.28
N GLY A 61 7.23 -6.91 14.41
CA GLY A 61 8.08 -6.37 15.47
C GLY A 61 9.17 -7.34 15.95
N PRO A 62 10.08 -6.89 16.82
CA PRO A 62 11.21 -7.70 17.29
C PRO A 62 10.76 -9.02 17.91
N GLY A 63 11.26 -10.15 17.37
CA GLY A 63 10.93 -11.49 17.86
C GLY A 63 9.57 -12.05 17.41
N LEU A 64 8.82 -11.33 16.58
CA LEU A 64 7.57 -11.81 15.98
C LEU A 64 7.83 -12.46 14.61
N ALA A 65 6.76 -12.96 13.97
CA ALA A 65 6.86 -13.62 12.67
C ALA A 65 7.43 -12.71 11.56
N LEU A 66 7.07 -11.42 11.58
CA LEU A 66 7.63 -10.38 10.72
C LEU A 66 8.61 -9.53 11.54
N ASP A 67 9.75 -10.14 11.87
CA ASP A 67 10.79 -9.55 12.71
C ASP A 67 11.53 -8.41 12.00
N THR A 68 11.22 -7.17 12.36
CA THR A 68 11.79 -5.92 11.80
C THR A 68 13.27 -5.73 12.12
N THR A 69 13.85 -6.50 13.04
CA THR A 69 15.30 -6.52 13.30
C THR A 69 16.06 -7.35 12.27
N LYS A 70 15.36 -8.21 11.51
CA LYS A 70 15.92 -9.12 10.51
C LYS A 70 15.44 -8.80 9.10
N LEU A 71 14.18 -8.41 8.97
CA LEU A 71 13.50 -8.18 7.70
C LEU A 71 13.33 -6.68 7.44
N PHE A 72 13.38 -6.33 6.16
CA PHE A 72 12.92 -5.04 5.65
C PHE A 72 11.53 -5.22 5.05
N LEU A 73 10.51 -4.70 5.72
CA LEU A 73 9.12 -4.85 5.29
C LEU A 73 8.71 -3.62 4.48
N VAL A 74 8.12 -3.86 3.31
CA VAL A 74 7.48 -2.84 2.47
C VAL A 74 5.99 -3.16 2.45
N ALA A 75 5.18 -2.36 3.14
CA ALA A 75 3.74 -2.54 3.22
C ALA A 75 3.04 -1.50 2.34
N THR A 76 2.46 -1.93 1.22
CA THR A 76 1.65 -1.03 0.37
C THR A 76 0.32 -0.72 1.05
N GLU A 77 -0.13 0.53 1.02
CA GLU A 77 -1.24 1.03 1.83
C GLU A 77 -2.54 0.19 1.78
N LEU A 78 -3.02 -0.16 2.97
CA LEU A 78 -4.44 -0.14 3.36
C LEU A 78 -4.54 0.21 4.84
N PHE A 79 -4.75 1.49 5.16
CA PHE A 79 -5.31 1.91 6.46
C PHE A 79 -6.30 3.08 6.30
N GLY A 80 -7.59 2.74 6.07
CA GLY A 80 -8.74 3.45 6.63
C GLY A 80 -9.14 4.86 6.14
N ASN A 81 -8.55 5.50 5.13
CA ASN A 81 -8.94 6.88 4.76
C ASN A 81 -8.64 7.34 3.30
N GLY A 82 -8.96 6.57 2.26
CA GLY A 82 -9.10 7.17 0.91
C GLY A 82 -7.87 7.92 0.31
N ALA A 83 -6.64 7.63 0.74
CA ALA A 83 -5.45 8.40 0.36
C ALA A 83 -4.59 7.77 -0.75
N SER A 84 -4.85 6.52 -1.13
CA SER A 84 -4.25 5.90 -2.33
C SER A 84 -5.08 6.27 -3.57
N SER A 85 -4.46 6.29 -4.75
CA SER A 85 -5.17 6.51 -6.01
C SER A 85 -6.22 5.42 -6.23
N SER A 86 -7.45 5.70 -5.85
CA SER A 86 -8.64 4.95 -6.25
C SER A 86 -9.20 5.51 -7.56
N PRO A 87 -9.98 4.74 -8.34
CA PRO A 87 -10.72 5.29 -9.48
C PRO A 87 -11.61 6.49 -9.10
N SER A 88 -11.96 6.64 -7.81
CA SER A 88 -12.71 7.75 -7.21
C SER A 88 -11.90 9.01 -6.87
N ASN A 89 -10.58 9.04 -7.07
CA ASN A 89 -9.74 10.23 -6.80
C ASN A 89 -8.80 10.59 -7.97
N THR A 90 -9.14 10.13 -9.19
CA THR A 90 -8.42 10.50 -10.41
C THR A 90 -9.22 11.60 -11.13
N PRO A 91 -8.63 12.77 -11.45
CA PRO A 91 -9.30 13.79 -12.25
C PRO A 91 -9.74 13.22 -13.61
N GLU A 92 -10.78 13.81 -14.18
CA GLU A 92 -11.26 13.43 -15.51
C GLU A 92 -10.13 13.37 -16.54
N PRO A 93 -10.18 12.42 -17.50
CA PRO A 93 -11.28 11.49 -17.80
C PRO A 93 -11.14 10.08 -17.20
N TYR A 94 -10.22 9.85 -16.26
CA TYR A 94 -9.84 8.49 -15.84
C TYR A 94 -10.55 7.98 -14.58
N HIS A 95 -11.71 8.55 -14.25
CA HIS A 95 -12.50 8.06 -13.12
C HIS A 95 -13.15 6.71 -13.48
N GLY A 96 -13.07 5.75 -12.56
CA GLY A 96 -13.88 4.54 -12.62
C GLY A 96 -15.25 4.79 -11.95
N PRO A 97 -16.20 3.85 -12.04
CA PRO A 97 -17.49 4.00 -11.40
C PRO A 97 -17.32 4.23 -9.89
N ALA A 98 -17.99 5.26 -9.37
CA ALA A 98 -18.10 5.47 -7.94
C ALA A 98 -18.92 4.31 -7.37
N VAL A 99 -18.32 3.49 -6.51
CA VAL A 99 -19.10 2.65 -5.59
C VAL A 99 -19.63 3.58 -4.50
N SER A 100 -20.81 4.17 -4.74
CA SER A 100 -21.58 4.69 -3.61
C SER A 100 -22.02 3.49 -2.79
N GLY A 101 -21.61 3.46 -1.53
CA GLY A 101 -22.18 2.54 -0.55
C GLY A 101 -23.57 3.04 -0.21
N ASP A 102 -24.54 2.85 -1.12
CA ASP A 102 -25.96 3.04 -0.87
C ASP A 102 -26.65 1.67 -0.82
N ASP A 103 -26.19 0.79 0.08
CA ASP A 103 -26.96 -0.40 0.44
C ASP A 103 -26.69 -0.80 1.89
N ASP A 104 -27.31 -0.09 2.83
CA ASP A 104 -27.89 -0.71 4.02
C ASP A 104 -29.01 0.17 4.62
N SER A 105 -30.26 -0.30 4.42
CA SER A 105 -31.54 0.04 5.09
C SER A 105 -32.02 1.49 5.22
#